data_AF-A0A2D4LSK0-F1
#
_entry.id   AF-A0A2D4LSK0-F1
#
_cell.length_a   1.000
_cell.length_b   1.000
_cell.length_c   1.000
_cell.angle_alpha   90.00
_cell.angle_beta   90.00
_cell.angle_gamma   90.00
#
_symmetry.space_group_name_H-M   'P 1'
#
loop_
_entity.id
_entity.type
_entity.pdbx_description
1 polymer ?
#
loop_
_entity_poly.entity_id
_entity_poly.type
_entity_poly.pdbx_seq_one_letter_code
_entity_poly.pdbx_strand_id
1 'polypeptide(L)'
;MIDSVKVRRQCSMDFYAHYEQLCALEGCAPLTSVKAKKLHNILDINADRIKAADWIPLLRAVRHNKTLTFIAIKSCHHQGPGDSGLEKQGTGIRRRIPAIRSKDLTGQLCKAIKGCLMVSKALGNLELHGLLLREKDLILLTKGLADTSSLEKLSLSHSPIGDGGLETSGNEKTW
;
A
#
# COMPACT_ATOMS: atom_id res chain seq x y z
N MET A 1 -16.24 18.22 -28.02
CA MET A 1 -16.05 19.23 -26.96
C MET A 1 -16.16 18.67 -25.52
N ILE A 2 -16.69 17.46 -25.33
CA ILE A 2 -16.95 16.87 -24.00
C ILE A 2 -15.69 16.22 -23.38
N ASP A 3 -14.80 15.67 -24.22
CA ASP A 3 -13.55 15.05 -23.75
C ASP A 3 -12.59 16.04 -23.11
N SER A 4 -12.52 17.27 -23.62
CA SER A 4 -11.64 18.32 -23.09
C SER A 4 -12.04 18.74 -21.67
N VAL A 5 -13.35 18.72 -21.35
CA VAL A 5 -13.86 19.04 -20.01
C VAL A 5 -13.65 17.88 -19.05
N LYS A 6 -13.89 16.64 -19.49
CA LYS A 6 -13.56 15.44 -18.70
C LYS A 6 -12.06 15.36 -18.37
N VAL A 7 -11.20 15.61 -19.36
CA VAL A 7 -9.74 15.66 -19.19
C VAL A 7 -9.32 16.79 -18.24
N ARG A 8 -9.88 18.00 -18.37
CA ARG A 8 -9.59 19.12 -17.44
C ARG A 8 -10.05 18.83 -16.01
N ARG A 9 -11.23 18.22 -15.82
CA ARG A 9 -11.73 17.82 -14.49
C ARG A 9 -10.85 16.74 -13.88
N GLN A 10 -10.41 15.76 -14.67
CA GLN A 10 -9.51 14.70 -14.22
C GLN A 10 -8.14 15.23 -13.79
N CYS A 11 -7.65 16.31 -14.40
CA CYS A 11 -6.42 17.00 -14.00
C CYS A 11 -6.54 17.84 -12.72
N SER A 12 -7.76 18.13 -12.24
CA SER A 12 -8.00 19.02 -11.09
C SER A 12 -8.51 18.29 -9.84
N MET A 13 -8.80 16.99 -9.91
CA MET A 13 -9.34 16.27 -8.76
C MET A 13 -8.25 15.98 -7.74
N ASP A 14 -8.54 16.30 -6.47
CA ASP A 14 -7.73 15.84 -5.36
C ASP A 14 -7.78 14.31 -5.23
N PHE A 15 -6.83 13.75 -4.49
CA PHE A 15 -6.71 12.31 -4.29
C PHE A 15 -8.02 11.66 -3.80
N TYR A 16 -8.74 12.32 -2.89
CA TYR A 16 -9.94 11.77 -2.26
C TYR A 16 -11.13 11.80 -3.22
N ALA A 17 -11.31 12.88 -3.97
CA ALA A 17 -12.34 12.93 -5.01
C ALA A 17 -12.09 11.86 -6.08
N HIS A 18 -10.84 11.66 -6.49
CA HIS A 18 -10.50 10.61 -7.44
C HIS A 18 -10.73 9.20 -6.86
N TYR A 19 -10.34 8.98 -5.60
CA TYR A 19 -10.58 7.72 -4.90
C TYR A 19 -12.07 7.40 -4.75
N GLU A 20 -12.91 8.37 -4.40
CA GLU A 20 -14.36 8.21 -4.30
C GLU A 20 -14.99 7.84 -5.65
N GLN A 21 -14.57 8.52 -6.72
CA GLN A 21 -15.00 8.18 -8.08
C GLN A 21 -14.60 6.73 -8.43
N LEU A 22 -13.38 6.32 -8.10
CA LEU A 22 -12.91 4.96 -8.35
C LEU A 22 -13.71 3.94 -7.53
N CYS A 23 -14.03 4.25 -6.27
CA CYS A 23 -14.88 3.37 -5.45
C CYS A 23 -16.27 3.18 -6.08
N ALA A 24 -16.88 4.26 -6.56
CA ALA A 24 -18.17 4.21 -7.24
C ALA A 24 -18.13 3.37 -8.53
N LEU A 25 -17.03 3.46 -9.30
CA LEU A 25 -16.83 2.65 -10.51
C LEU A 25 -16.65 1.16 -10.20
N GLU A 26 -16.01 0.82 -9.08
CA GLU A 26 -15.79 -0.56 -8.63
C GLU A 26 -16.97 -1.10 -7.79
N GLY A 27 -18.06 -0.32 -7.63
CA GLY A 27 -19.23 -0.73 -6.86
C GLY A 27 -19.00 -0.87 -5.36
N CYS A 28 -18.01 -0.18 -4.79
CA CYS A 28 -17.66 -0.24 -3.37
C CYS A 28 -17.80 1.12 -2.67
N ALA A 29 -17.93 1.10 -1.34
CA ALA A 29 -17.99 2.30 -0.53
C ALA A 29 -16.57 2.79 -0.16
N PRO A 30 -16.28 4.11 -0.23
CA PRO A 30 -15.00 4.66 0.20
C PRO A 30 -14.70 4.35 1.67
N LEU A 31 -13.50 3.87 1.96
CA LEU A 31 -13.11 3.53 3.33
C LEU A 31 -12.92 4.79 4.19
N THR A 32 -13.51 4.80 5.38
CA THR A 32 -13.36 5.90 6.34
C THR A 32 -11.91 6.09 6.76
N SER A 33 -11.15 5.00 6.91
CA SER A 33 -9.72 5.04 7.23
C SER A 33 -8.89 5.72 6.15
N VAL A 34 -9.26 5.59 4.87
CA VAL A 34 -8.57 6.28 3.77
C VAL A 34 -8.81 7.78 3.86
N LYS A 35 -10.03 8.20 4.22
CA LYS A 35 -10.45 9.62 4.28
C LYS A 35 -10.10 10.33 5.60
N ALA A 36 -9.57 9.62 6.59
CA ALA A 36 -9.44 10.11 7.97
C ALA A 36 -8.62 11.41 8.10
N LYS A 37 -7.60 11.60 7.25
CA LYS A 37 -6.71 12.78 7.28
C LYS A 37 -6.82 13.64 6.01
N LYS A 38 -8.02 13.69 5.40
CA LYS A 38 -8.29 14.46 4.17
C LYS A 38 -7.88 15.93 4.25
N LEU A 39 -8.20 16.61 5.35
CA LEU A 39 -7.90 18.04 5.54
C LEU A 39 -6.40 18.36 5.51
N HIS A 40 -5.53 17.37 5.76
CA HIS A 40 -4.09 17.54 5.77
C HIS A 40 -3.41 17.03 4.50
N ASN A 41 -4.16 16.50 3.52
CA ASN A 41 -3.61 15.82 2.35
C ASN A 41 -2.67 14.64 2.73
N ILE A 42 -3.04 13.91 3.79
CA ILE A 42 -2.27 12.78 4.31
C ILE A 42 -3.06 11.49 4.13
N LEU A 43 -2.47 10.51 3.47
CA LEU A 43 -2.97 9.13 3.52
C LEU A 43 -2.19 8.37 4.59
N ASP A 44 -2.84 7.97 5.68
CA ASP A 44 -2.22 7.18 6.76
C ASP A 44 -3.15 6.02 7.12
N ILE A 45 -2.80 4.84 6.63
CA ILE A 45 -3.69 3.66 6.70
C ILE A 45 -2.99 2.47 7.34
N ASN A 46 -3.78 1.72 8.13
CA ASN A 46 -3.43 0.37 8.53
C ASN A 46 -3.89 -0.61 7.44
N ALA A 47 -2.93 -1.14 6.69
CA ALA A 47 -3.14 -2.08 5.60
C ALA A 47 -3.76 -3.41 6.05
N ASP A 48 -3.65 -3.77 7.34
CA ASP A 48 -4.20 -5.00 7.88
C ASP A 48 -5.72 -5.03 7.90
N ARG A 49 -6.35 -3.84 7.88
CA ARG A 49 -7.80 -3.67 7.97
C ARG A 49 -8.49 -3.56 6.61
N ILE A 50 -7.74 -3.61 5.51
CA ILE A 50 -8.26 -3.42 4.16
C ILE A 50 -8.50 -4.78 3.50
N LYS A 51 -9.73 -5.02 3.04
CA LYS A 51 -10.09 -6.25 2.31
C LYS A 51 -9.48 -6.22 0.92
N ALA A 52 -9.21 -7.41 0.36
CA ALA A 52 -8.57 -7.54 -0.95
C ALA A 52 -9.25 -6.72 -2.07
N ALA A 53 -10.58 -6.73 -2.14
CA ALA A 53 -11.34 -5.99 -3.16
C ALA A 53 -11.18 -4.46 -3.04
N ASP A 54 -11.07 -3.95 -1.82
CA ASP A 54 -11.01 -2.50 -1.56
C ASP A 54 -9.64 -1.90 -1.93
N TRP A 55 -8.63 -2.74 -2.21
CA TRP A 55 -7.32 -2.28 -2.68
C TRP A 55 -7.34 -1.77 -4.11
N ILE A 56 -8.21 -2.29 -4.98
CA ILE A 56 -8.23 -1.91 -6.40
C ILE A 56 -8.41 -0.38 -6.60
N PRO A 57 -9.48 0.26 -6.07
CA PRO A 57 -9.65 1.71 -6.20
C PRO A 57 -8.56 2.49 -5.48
N LEU A 58 -8.06 1.99 -4.34
CA LEU A 58 -7.00 2.64 -3.57
C LEU A 58 -5.67 2.68 -4.34
N LEU A 59 -5.25 1.56 -4.94
CA LEU A 59 -4.03 1.47 -5.74
C LEU A 59 -4.11 2.38 -6.97
N ARG A 60 -5.27 2.41 -7.64
CA ARG A 60 -5.50 3.29 -8.80
C ARG A 60 -5.44 4.77 -8.40
N ALA A 61 -6.00 5.14 -7.26
CA ALA A 61 -5.95 6.50 -6.74
C ALA A 61 -4.52 6.92 -6.36
N VAL A 62 -3.78 6.06 -5.65
CA VAL A 62 -2.38 6.30 -5.26
C VAL A 62 -1.51 6.48 -6.51
N ARG A 63 -1.65 5.60 -7.51
CA ARG A 63 -0.84 5.65 -8.74
C ARG A 63 -0.88 7.00 -9.47
N HIS A 64 -2.02 7.68 -9.42
CA HIS A 64 -2.24 8.94 -10.14
C HIS A 64 -2.32 10.14 -9.18
N ASN A 65 -1.95 9.96 -7.92
CA ASN A 65 -1.97 11.03 -6.93
C ASN A 65 -0.98 12.14 -7.30
N LYS A 66 -1.45 13.39 -7.21
CA LYS A 66 -0.65 14.61 -7.36
C LYS A 66 -0.82 15.61 -6.22
N THR A 67 -1.61 15.27 -5.20
CA THR A 67 -2.07 16.22 -4.15
C THR A 67 -1.70 15.81 -2.74
N LEU A 68 -1.60 14.50 -2.44
CA LEU A 68 -1.11 14.07 -1.12
C LEU A 68 0.33 14.51 -0.92
N THR A 69 0.58 15.09 0.26
CA THR A 69 1.92 15.49 0.71
C THR A 69 2.61 14.39 1.50
N PHE A 70 1.83 13.46 2.06
CA PHE A 70 2.31 12.37 2.89
C PHE A 70 1.52 11.09 2.63
N ILE A 71 2.24 9.96 2.48
CA ILE A 71 1.67 8.61 2.40
C ILE A 71 2.35 7.72 3.44
N ALA A 72 1.57 7.19 4.39
CA ALA A 72 1.95 6.08 5.25
C ALA A 72 1.03 4.88 5.04
N ILE A 73 1.64 3.73 4.77
CA ILE A 73 0.95 2.44 4.68
C ILE A 73 1.65 1.48 5.61
N LYS A 74 0.93 1.10 6.68
CA LYS A 74 1.49 0.37 7.81
C LYS A 74 0.80 -0.98 7.94
N SER A 75 1.58 -2.05 8.10
CA SER A 75 1.10 -3.36 8.55
C SER A 75 1.77 -3.65 9.89
N CYS A 76 0.97 -4.09 10.87
CA CYS A 76 1.39 -4.50 12.20
C CYS A 76 1.20 -6.01 12.41
N HIS A 77 1.10 -6.77 11.32
CA HIS A 77 0.99 -8.22 11.37
C HIS A 77 2.36 -8.85 11.63
N HIS A 78 2.68 -9.04 12.90
CA HIS A 78 3.92 -9.68 13.33
C HIS A 78 3.85 -11.20 13.09
N GLN A 79 4.88 -11.77 12.47
CA GLN A 79 5.23 -13.18 12.64
C GLN A 79 6.37 -13.23 13.64
N GLY A 80 6.11 -13.70 14.86
CA GLY A 80 7.18 -13.98 15.80
C GLY A 80 7.98 -15.21 15.34
N PRO A 81 9.31 -15.24 15.49
CA PRO A 81 10.09 -16.46 15.34
C PRO A 81 9.84 -17.33 16.57
N GLY A 82 8.72 -18.04 16.60
CA GLY A 82 8.30 -18.80 17.78
C GLY A 82 6.82 -19.17 17.84
N ASP A 83 6.16 -19.45 16.71
CA ASP A 83 4.81 -20.07 16.73
C ASP A 83 4.89 -21.58 17.06
N SER A 84 5.93 -21.98 17.82
CA SER A 84 6.02 -23.23 18.53
C SER A 84 5.52 -23.00 19.95
N GLY A 85 4.21 -23.16 20.16
CA GLY A 85 3.61 -23.50 21.44
C GLY A 85 3.71 -22.45 22.57
N LEU A 86 2.53 -22.07 23.07
CA LEU A 86 2.24 -21.54 24.41
C LEU A 86 1.95 -20.02 24.49
N GLU A 87 0.68 -19.70 24.21
CA GLU A 87 -0.24 -19.00 25.13
C GLU A 87 0.35 -17.85 25.99
N LYS A 88 -0.06 -16.59 25.72
CA LYS A 88 -0.97 -15.85 26.64
C LYS A 88 -1.22 -14.39 26.26
N GLN A 89 -2.49 -14.03 26.39
CA GLN A 89 -3.11 -12.70 26.57
C GLN A 89 -3.46 -11.87 25.34
N GLY A 90 -4.74 -12.00 24.95
CA GLY A 90 -5.47 -11.01 24.18
C GLY A 90 -6.50 -11.62 23.24
N THR A 91 -7.59 -12.17 23.79
CA THR A 91 -8.88 -12.44 23.11
C THR A 91 -8.79 -12.86 21.64
N GLY A 92 -8.68 -14.17 21.39
CA GLY A 92 -9.61 -14.91 20.53
C GLY A 92 -9.96 -14.37 19.14
N ILE A 93 -9.08 -13.64 18.45
CA ILE A 93 -9.23 -13.42 17.00
C ILE A 93 -8.09 -14.20 16.35
N ARG A 94 -8.43 -15.35 15.75
CA ARG A 94 -7.57 -16.01 14.76
C ARG A 94 -7.26 -14.93 13.72
N ARG A 95 -6.10 -14.27 13.82
CA ARG A 95 -5.79 -13.06 13.05
C ARG A 95 -5.80 -13.47 11.59
N ARG A 96 -6.88 -13.14 10.88
CA ARG A 96 -6.99 -13.37 9.44
C ARG A 96 -5.75 -12.76 8.79
N ILE A 97 -5.05 -13.57 8.01
CA ILE A 97 -3.87 -13.09 7.27
C ILE A 97 -4.32 -11.89 6.42
N PRO A 98 -3.74 -10.70 6.65
CA PRO A 98 -4.11 -9.52 5.89
C PRO A 98 -3.90 -9.69 4.39
N ALA A 99 -4.79 -9.11 3.58
CA ALA A 99 -4.65 -9.16 2.12
C ALA A 99 -3.28 -8.64 1.66
N ILE A 100 -2.78 -7.58 2.30
CA ILE A 100 -1.50 -6.92 1.95
C ILE A 100 -0.27 -7.83 2.07
N ARG A 101 -0.39 -8.97 2.77
CA ARG A 101 0.67 -9.98 2.87
C ARG A 101 0.82 -10.80 1.58
N SER A 102 -0.16 -10.75 0.68
CA SER A 102 -0.03 -11.38 -0.63
C SER A 102 1.11 -10.74 -1.41
N LYS A 103 2.03 -11.60 -1.87
CA LYS A 103 3.12 -11.25 -2.79
C LYS A 103 2.62 -10.47 -4.00
N ASP A 104 1.42 -10.75 -4.51
CA ASP A 104 0.84 -10.00 -5.63
C ASP A 104 0.46 -8.58 -5.21
N LEU A 105 -0.28 -8.44 -4.12
CA LEU A 105 -0.79 -7.14 -3.68
C LEU A 105 0.31 -6.18 -3.23
N THR A 106 1.34 -6.66 -2.52
CA THR A 106 2.50 -5.80 -2.18
C THR A 106 3.21 -5.29 -3.44
N GLY A 107 3.34 -6.13 -4.47
CA GLY A 107 3.92 -5.73 -5.75
C GLY A 107 3.06 -4.71 -6.50
N GLN A 108 1.72 -4.87 -6.48
CA GLN A 108 0.81 -3.87 -7.03
C GLN A 108 0.91 -2.54 -6.28
N LEU A 109 1.04 -2.58 -4.95
CA LEU A 109 1.26 -1.38 -4.15
C LEU A 109 2.55 -0.66 -4.53
N CYS A 110 3.67 -1.37 -4.66
CA CYS A 110 4.93 -0.76 -5.07
C CYS A 110 4.85 -0.16 -6.49
N LYS A 111 4.14 -0.82 -7.41
CA LYS A 111 3.85 -0.25 -8.76
C LYS A 111 3.02 1.04 -8.68
N ALA A 112 2.02 1.09 -7.81
CA ALA A 112 1.21 2.29 -7.60
C ALA A 112 2.05 3.43 -7.00
N ILE A 113 2.85 3.15 -5.97
CA ILE A 113 3.74 4.14 -5.34
C ILE A 113 4.76 4.65 -6.34
N LYS A 114 5.39 3.77 -7.13
CA LYS A 114 6.28 4.19 -8.22
C LYS A 114 5.56 5.19 -9.15
N GLY A 115 4.34 4.87 -9.60
CA GLY A 115 3.56 5.77 -10.43
C GLY A 115 3.31 7.13 -9.77
N CYS A 116 2.99 7.12 -8.47
CA CYS A 116 2.84 8.35 -7.69
C CYS A 116 4.12 9.18 -7.65
N LEU A 117 5.27 8.56 -7.34
CA LEU A 117 6.56 9.23 -7.26
C LEU A 117 6.98 9.91 -8.57
N MET A 118 6.65 9.29 -9.70
CA MET A 118 6.95 9.81 -11.04
C MET A 118 6.08 11.02 -11.43
N VAL A 119 4.85 11.13 -10.93
CA VAL A 119 3.87 12.14 -11.37
C VAL A 119 3.57 13.22 -10.34
N SER A 120 3.75 12.92 -9.06
CA SER A 120 3.48 13.84 -7.97
C SER A 120 4.63 14.83 -7.82
N LYS A 121 4.28 16.10 -7.68
CA LYS A 121 5.20 17.17 -7.26
C LYS A 121 4.93 17.66 -5.84
N ALA A 122 3.95 17.04 -5.16
CA ALA A 122 3.52 17.42 -3.81
C ALA A 122 3.97 16.44 -2.73
N LEU A 123 4.28 15.18 -3.09
CA LEU A 123 4.59 14.13 -2.13
C LEU A 123 5.98 14.38 -1.52
N GLY A 124 6.00 14.82 -0.25
CA GLY A 124 7.20 15.05 0.54
C GLY A 124 7.61 13.86 1.39
N ASN A 125 6.65 13.02 1.80
CA ASN A 125 6.91 11.94 2.75
C ASN A 125 6.28 10.61 2.31
N LEU A 126 7.08 9.55 2.34
CA LEU A 126 6.66 8.18 2.08
C LEU A 126 7.13 7.24 3.19
N GLU A 127 6.18 6.59 3.86
CA GLU A 127 6.44 5.60 4.90
C GLU A 127 5.76 4.27 4.55
N LEU A 128 6.57 3.23 4.37
CA LEU A 128 6.13 1.84 4.19
C LEU A 128 6.64 1.03 5.37
N HIS A 129 5.71 0.64 6.24
CA HIS A 129 6.06 -0.03 7.50
C HIS A 129 5.48 -1.43 7.56
N GLY A 130 6.30 -2.42 7.90
CA GLY A 130 5.85 -3.80 8.12
C GLY A 130 5.39 -4.55 6.86
N LEU A 131 5.74 -4.06 5.67
CA LEU A 131 5.33 -4.67 4.40
C LEU A 131 6.35 -5.71 3.94
N LEU A 132 5.89 -6.81 3.32
CA LEU A 132 6.77 -7.83 2.75
C LEU A 132 7.35 -7.38 1.39
N LEU A 133 8.35 -6.49 1.44
CA LEU A 133 8.99 -5.94 0.23
C LEU A 133 10.09 -6.88 -0.27
N ARG A 134 9.90 -7.50 -1.44
CA ARG A 134 10.96 -8.30 -2.07
C ARG A 134 11.91 -7.42 -2.86
N GLU A 135 13.05 -7.98 -3.27
CA GLU A 135 14.04 -7.30 -4.10
C GLU A 135 13.43 -6.62 -5.33
N LYS A 136 12.58 -7.32 -6.11
CA LYS A 136 11.90 -6.73 -7.27
C LYS A 136 10.98 -5.56 -6.92
N ASP A 137 10.39 -5.57 -5.73
CA ASP A 137 9.49 -4.52 -5.26
C ASP A 137 10.33 -3.28 -4.89
N LEU A 138 11.50 -3.47 -4.28
CA LEU A 138 12.49 -2.42 -4.03
C LEU A 138 13.05 -1.83 -5.34
N ILE A 139 13.40 -2.66 -6.32
CA ILE A 139 13.86 -2.21 -7.66
C ILE A 139 12.79 -1.34 -8.34
N LEU A 140 11.50 -1.63 -8.12
CA LEU A 140 10.42 -0.78 -8.64
C LEU A 140 10.36 0.57 -7.92
N LEU A 141 10.53 0.58 -6.60
CA LEU A 141 10.54 1.80 -5.81
C LEU A 141 11.75 2.68 -6.15
N THR A 142 12.95 2.11 -6.28
CA THR A 142 14.17 2.88 -6.64
C THR A 142 14.03 3.60 -7.97
N LYS A 143 13.36 2.98 -8.97
CA LYS A 143 13.04 3.65 -10.23
C LYS A 143 12.14 4.87 -10.04
N GLY A 144 11.12 4.78 -9.20
CA GLY A 144 10.25 5.93 -8.90
C GLY A 144 10.97 7.01 -8.09
N LEU A 145 11.84 6.61 -7.16
CA LEU A 145 12.65 7.51 -6.35
C LEU A 145 13.69 8.28 -7.19
N ALA A 146 14.23 7.67 -8.24
CA ALA A 146 15.15 8.36 -9.15
C ALA A 146 14.47 9.49 -9.94
N ASP A 147 13.16 9.38 -10.19
CA ASP A 147 12.38 10.35 -10.98
C ASP A 147 11.69 11.43 -10.12
N THR A 148 11.59 11.22 -8.81
CA THR A 148 10.89 12.16 -7.94
C THR A 148 11.75 13.36 -7.59
N SER A 149 11.12 14.53 -7.51
CA SER A 149 11.80 15.80 -7.19
C SER A 149 11.25 16.48 -5.94
N SER A 150 10.20 15.93 -5.32
CA SER A 150 9.53 16.51 -4.16
C SER A 150 9.72 15.72 -2.87
N LEU A 151 10.18 14.48 -2.95
CA LEU A 151 10.27 13.60 -1.79
C LEU A 151 11.45 14.02 -0.90
N GLU A 152 11.15 14.34 0.35
CA GLU A 152 12.11 14.74 1.37
C GLU A 152 12.43 13.60 2.34
N LYS A 153 11.45 12.73 2.61
CA LYS A 153 11.57 11.65 3.60
C LYS A 153 11.04 10.32 3.07
N LEU A 154 11.88 9.29 3.18
CA LEU A 154 11.55 7.89 2.88
C LEU A 154 11.82 7.03 4.12
N SER A 155 10.85 6.21 4.51
CA SER A 155 11.00 5.20 5.57
C SER A 155 10.50 3.84 5.10
N LEU A 156 11.38 2.83 5.14
CA LEU A 156 11.07 1.42 4.84
C LEU A 156 11.27 0.55 6.10
N SER A 157 10.65 0.94 7.20
CA SER A 157 10.90 0.32 8.51
C SER A 157 10.15 -1.02 8.69
N HIS A 158 10.76 -1.96 9.41
CA HIS A 158 10.19 -3.28 9.73
C HIS A 158 9.69 -4.10 8.51
N SER A 159 10.16 -3.75 7.31
CA SER A 159 9.89 -4.50 6.10
C SER A 159 11.05 -5.49 5.92
N PRO A 160 10.83 -6.82 5.93
CA PRO A 160 11.93 -7.77 5.71
C PRO A 160 12.48 -7.60 4.29
N ILE A 161 13.76 -7.24 4.18
CA ILE A 161 14.47 -7.00 2.91
C ILE A 161 15.51 -8.11 2.72
N GLY A 162 15.20 -9.11 1.88
CA GLY A 162 16.04 -10.31 1.65
C GLY A 162 16.10 -11.21 2.90
N ASP A 163 16.13 -12.52 2.88
CA ASP A 163 16.29 -13.58 1.88
C ASP A 163 14.91 -14.16 1.51
N GLY A 164 14.79 -14.79 0.34
CA GLY A 164 13.62 -15.59 0.00
C GLY A 164 13.46 -16.69 1.02
N GLY A 165 12.63 -16.43 2.05
CA GLY A 165 12.30 -17.39 3.08
C GLY A 165 12.02 -18.73 2.43
N LEU A 166 12.99 -19.63 2.61
CA LEU A 166 12.99 -21.02 2.19
C LEU A 166 11.58 -21.57 2.44
N GLU A 167 10.78 -21.66 1.38
CA GLU A 167 9.70 -22.63 1.35
C GLU A 167 10.45 -23.96 1.24
N THR A 168 10.92 -24.48 2.38
CA THR A 168 11.29 -25.88 2.50
C THR A 168 10.02 -26.64 2.15
N SER A 169 9.91 -27.02 0.88
CA SER A 169 8.97 -28.02 0.45
C SER A 169 9.26 -29.25 1.32
N GLY A 170 8.38 -29.49 2.28
CA GLY A 170 8.41 -30.68 3.12
C GLY A 170 8.20 -31.89 2.24
N ASN A 171 9.28 -32.40 1.65
CA ASN A 171 9.34 -33.75 1.17
C ASN A 171 9.76 -34.61 2.36
N GLU A 172 8.78 -34.85 3.23
CA GLU A 172 8.83 -35.94 4.18
C GLU A 172 8.84 -37.25 3.39
N LYS A 173 10.04 -37.75 3.11
CA LYS A 173 10.21 -39.16 2.78
C LYS A 173 10.20 -39.93 4.10
N THR A 174 9.04 -40.47 4.43
CA THR A 174 8.90 -41.58 5.36
C THR A 174 9.34 -42.86 4.63
N TRP A 175 10.39 -43.48 5.18
CA TRP A 175 10.95 -44.84 4.98
C TRP A 175 11.05 -45.39 3.56
#